data_AF-R6DCB7-F1
#
_entry.id   AF-R6DCB7-F1
#
_cell.length_a   1.000
_cell.length_b   1.000
_cell.length_c   1.000
_cell.angle_alpha   90.00
_cell.angle_beta   90.00
_cell.angle_gamma   90.00
#
_symmetry.space_group_name_H-M   'P 1'
#
loop_
_entity.id
_entity.type
_entity.pdbx_description
1 polymer ?
#
loop_
_entity_poly.entity_id
_entity_poly.type
_entity_poly.pdbx_seq_one_letter_code
_entity_poly.pdbx_strand_id
1 'polypeptide(L)' 'MEYADKIIKGKIYTANEQQKYAEAFAIKDGRILAIGSKEEIKQYLGADTDVKEYTNGM' A
#
# COMPACT_ATOMS: atom_id res chain seq x y z
N MET A 1 -0.08 -2.46 17.10
CA MET A 1 -0.09 -2.03 15.69
C MET A 1 -0.36 -3.27 14.85
N GLU A 2 -1.25 -3.17 13.86
CA GLU A 2 -1.54 -4.29 12.96
C GLU A 2 -0.59 -4.22 11.77
N TYR A 3 0.16 -5.30 11.51
CA TYR A 3 1.10 -5.39 10.39
C TYR A 3 0.44 -6.03 9.18
N ALA A 4 0.74 -5.50 8.00
CA ALA A 4 0.21 -6.00 6.73
C ALA A 4 0.81 -7.36 6.37
N ASP A 5 0.02 -8.20 5.70
CA ASP A 5 0.55 -9.40 5.05
C ASP A 5 1.35 -9.03 3.79
N LYS A 6 0.93 -7.94 3.11
CA LYS A 6 1.56 -7.47 1.88
C LYS A 6 1.51 -5.94 1.76
N ILE A 7 2.59 -5.35 1.27
CA ILE A 7 2.65 -3.94 0.89
C ILE A 7 2.99 -3.85 -0.59
N ILE A 8 2.16 -3.12 -1.34
CA ILE A 8 2.39 -2.82 -2.75
C ILE A 8 2.79 -1.35 -2.88
N LYS A 9 3.90 -1.08 -3.57
CA LYS A 9 4.40 0.27 -3.90
C LYS A 9 4.38 0.46 -5.40
N GLY A 10 4.02 1.66 -5.85
CA GLY A 10 3.98 2.01 -7.28
C GLY A 10 3.01 3.15 -7.53
N LYS A 11 2.69 3.41 -8.80
CA LYS A 11 1.66 4.37 -9.16
C LYS A 11 0.29 3.71 -9.07
N ILE A 12 -0.54 4.12 -8.11
CA ILE A 12 -1.83 3.48 -7.83
C ILE A 12 -2.95 4.47 -8.12
N TYR A 13 -3.91 4.08 -8.96
CA TYR A 13 -5.19 4.77 -9.09
C TYR A 13 -6.21 4.17 -8.12
N THR A 14 -6.82 4.99 -7.28
CA THR A 14 -7.67 4.52 -6.16
C THR A 14 -9.16 4.53 -6.48
N ALA A 15 -9.56 5.19 -7.57
CA ALA A 15 -10.94 5.59 -7.86
C ALA A 15 -11.65 6.42 -6.76
N ASN A 16 -10.92 6.89 -5.74
CA ASN A 16 -11.43 7.83 -4.75
C ASN A 16 -11.27 9.26 -5.27
N GLU A 17 -12.36 10.00 -5.41
CA GLU A 17 -12.32 11.38 -5.94
C GLU A 17 -11.46 12.33 -5.11
N GLN A 18 -11.37 12.11 -3.80
CA GLN A 18 -10.59 12.94 -2.87
C GLN A 18 -9.09 12.59 -2.89
N GLN A 19 -8.74 11.38 -3.32
CA GLN A 19 -7.37 10.89 -3.35
C GLN A 19 -7.17 9.97 -4.56
N LYS A 20 -7.29 10.52 -5.77
CA LYS A 20 -7.29 9.73 -7.02
C LYS A 20 -6.03 8.87 -7.21
N TYR A 21 -4.91 9.29 -6.63
CA TYR A 21 -3.64 8.59 -6.74
C TYR A 21 -3.00 8.36 -5.37
N ALA A 22 -2.22 7.29 -5.28
CA ALA A 22 -1.40 6.94 -4.13
C ALA A 22 -0.09 6.29 -4.59
N GLU A 23 0.85 6.13 -3.67
CA GLU A 23 2.17 5.56 -3.94
C GLU A 23 2.36 4.17 -3.33
N ALA A 24 1.51 3.80 -2.36
CA ALA A 24 1.50 2.48 -1.76
C ALA A 24 0.14 2.13 -1.13
N PHE A 25 -0.11 0.84 -0.93
CA PHE A 25 -1.18 0.34 -0.07
C PHE A 25 -0.77 -0.91 0.70
N ALA A 26 -1.35 -1.08 1.88
CA ALA A 26 -1.17 -2.21 2.79
C ALA A 26 -2.39 -3.14 2.73
N ILE A 27 -2.15 -4.45 2.71
CA ILE A 27 -3.17 -5.50 2.63
C ILE A 27 -3.08 -6.41 3.85
N LYS A 28 -4.23 -6.72 4.46
CA LYS A 28 -4.38 -7.73 5.51
C LYS A 28 -5.64 -8.53 5.27
N ASP A 29 -5.55 -9.86 5.33
CA ASP A 29 -6.70 -10.75 5.19
C ASP A 29 -7.55 -10.43 3.94
N GLY A 30 -6.86 -10.12 2.83
CA GLY A 30 -7.47 -9.79 1.55
C GLY A 30 -8.13 -8.41 1.45
N ARG A 31 -8.00 -7.54 2.47
CA ARG A 31 -8.56 -6.18 2.49
C ARG A 31 -7.47 -5.11 2.53
N ILE A 32 -7.76 -3.94 1.97
CA ILE A 32 -6.88 -2.77 2.08
C ILE A 32 -7.00 -2.21 3.49
N LEU A 33 -5.91 -2.23 4.25
CA LEU A 33 -5.82 -1.60 5.57
C LEU A 33 -5.61 -0.09 5.46
N ALA A 34 -4.74 0.32 4.52
CA ALA A 34 -4.37 1.71 4.31
C ALA A 34 -3.85 1.93 2.89
N ILE A 35 -4.00 3.16 2.40
CA ILE A 35 -3.53 3.61 1.10
C ILE A 35 -3.03 5.06 1.20
N GLY A 36 -1.87 5.35 0.63
CA GLY A 36 -1.23 6.67 0.79
C GLY A 36 0.15 6.75 0.18
N SER A 37 0.96 7.65 0.72
CA SER A 37 2.38 7.81 0.35
C SER A 37 3.20 6.60 0.82
N LYS A 38 4.36 6.37 0.21
CA LYS A 38 5.24 5.25 0.63
C LYS A 38 5.61 5.35 2.11
N GLU A 39 5.78 6.55 2.62
CA GLU A 39 6.15 6.80 4.02
C GLU A 39 5.00 6.51 4.99
N GLU A 40 3.78 6.94 4.65
CA GLU A 40 2.59 6.64 5.45
C GLU A 40 2.37 5.14 5.58
N ILE A 41 2.61 4.37 4.51
CA ILE A 41 2.42 2.92 4.53
C ILE A 41 3.52 2.16 5.29
N LYS A 42 4.70 2.76 5.52
CA LYS A 42 5.78 2.11 6.30
C LYS A 42 5.35 1.71 7.71
N GLN A 43 4.37 2.39 8.31
CA GLN A 43 3.88 2.06 9.65
C GLN A 43 3.24 0.66 9.75
N TYR A 44 2.84 0.08 8.61
CA TYR A 44 2.25 -1.27 8.54
C TYR A 44 3.27 -2.37 8.23
N LEU A 45 4.57 -2.04 8.11
CA LEU A 45 5.63 -2.99 7.81
C LEU A 45 5.98 -3.81 9.07
N GLY A 46 5.79 -5.13 8.99
CA GLY A 46 6.22 -6.11 9.99
C GLY A 46 7.32 -7.03 9.47
N ALA A 47 7.80 -7.94 10.33
CA ALA A 47 8.87 -8.88 9.98
C ALA A 47 8.49 -9.83 8.82
N ASP A 48 7.21 -10.20 8.74
CA ASP A 48 6.68 -11.17 7.76
C ASP A 48 5.97 -10.51 6.56
N THR A 49 5.98 -9.18 6.47
CA THR A 49 5.28 -8.47 5.40
C THR A 49 5.97 -8.66 4.04
N ASP A 50 5.25 -9.17 3.04
CA ASP A 50 5.73 -9.26 1.65
C ASP A 50 5.68 -7.88 0.98
N VAL A 51 6.83 -7.31 0.61
CA VAL A 51 6.89 -5.99 -0.02
C VAL A 51 7.18 -6.14 -1.51
N LYS A 52 6.32 -5.55 -2.36
CA LYS A 52 6.53 -5.48 -3.81
C LYS A 52 6.50 -4.04 -4.30
N GLU A 53 7.44 -3.71 -5.18
CA GLU A 53 7.50 -2.41 -5.83
C GLU A 53 7.40 -2.55 -7.35
N TYR A 54 6.50 -1.77 -7.95
CA TYR A 54 6.28 -1.72 -9.38
C TYR A 54 6.65 -0.33 -9.89
N THR A 55 7.71 -0.28 -10.71
CA THR A 55 8.27 0.96 -11.26
C THR A 55 7.76 1.27 -12.67
N ASN A 56 7.11 0.30 -13.33
CA ASN A 56 6.55 0.42 -14.66
C ASN A 56 5.04 0.13 -14.64
N GLY A 57 4.30 0.79 -15.53
CA GLY A 57 2.85 0.64 -15.66
C GLY A 57 2.03 1.69 -14.93
N MET A 58 0.72 1.63 -15.16
CA MET A 58 -0.37 2.31 -14.43
C MET A 58 -1.52 1.35 -14.29
#